data_AF-A0A380YL81-F1
#
_entry.id   AF-A0A380YL81-F1
#
_cell.length_a   1.000
_cell.length_b   1.000
_cell.length_c   1.000
_cell.angle_alpha   90.00
_cell.angle_beta   90.00
_cell.angle_gamma   90.00
#
_symmetry.space_group_name_H-M   'P 1'
#
loop_
_entity.id
_entity.type
_entity.pdbx_description
1 polymer ?
#
loop_
_entity_poly.entity_id
_entity_poly.type
_entity_poly.pdbx_seq_one_letter_code
_entity_poly.pdbx_strand_id
1 'polypeptide(L)'
;MCESRKEYEEKLNERLVSAEKTIEAYHNLRDDLKTVIVEKIRLDDPEEFACYNAEEKKVEIDKMKIAHAQYKFETIDNIYSNGISLREAYLKAGYDVEDENSWEQNIHNNICFGMGESAFEILYKMYSVERKEHPVAMSDLAKDIAMQNDIIPLAYNILGDEIVAELKYDELEIRNMIHFKSPETQAALQEELRITFKEGGRYSLKEIKYQLGLCFQKLRIDITAKASFIKQYFNVRKVKISDFGKRIDGFEILNKIFFTFGWKVKNAKF
;
A
#
# COMPACT_ATOMS: atom_id res chain seq x y z
N MET A 1 -15.79 13.40 32.72
CA MET A 1 -16.87 14.37 32.95
C MET A 1 -17.31 14.85 31.58
N CYS A 2 -18.60 14.70 31.23
CA CYS A 2 -19.12 15.23 29.97
C CYS A 2 -19.15 16.76 30.08
N GLU A 3 -18.58 17.41 29.07
CA GLU A 3 -18.64 18.86 28.91
C GLU A 3 -20.09 19.30 28.73
N SER A 4 -20.51 20.35 29.43
CA SER A 4 -21.85 20.93 29.22
C SER A 4 -21.89 21.71 27.90
N ARG A 5 -23.08 21.87 27.31
CA ARG A 5 -23.27 22.65 26.08
C ARG A 5 -22.69 24.06 26.15
N LYS A 6 -22.81 24.70 27.32
CA LYS A 6 -22.27 26.04 27.54
C LYS A 6 -20.74 26.05 27.53
N GLU A 7 -20.11 25.08 28.20
CA GLU A 7 -18.64 24.93 28.21
C GLU A 7 -18.11 24.61 26.81
N TYR A 8 -18.84 23.78 26.04
CA TYR A 8 -18.48 23.46 24.66
C TYR A 8 -18.56 24.69 23.75
N GLU A 9 -19.64 25.47 23.82
CA GLU A 9 -19.80 26.69 23.03
C GLU A 9 -18.71 27.73 23.38
N GLU A 10 -18.33 27.85 24.66
CA GLU A 10 -17.22 28.70 25.11
C GLU A 10 -15.88 28.23 24.51
N LYS A 11 -15.54 26.93 24.60
CA LYS A 11 -14.30 26.40 24.01
C LYS A 11 -14.27 26.47 22.48
N LEU A 12 -15.39 26.20 21.82
CA LEU A 12 -15.50 26.32 20.36
C LEU A 12 -15.18 27.75 19.94
N ASN A 13 -15.75 28.74 20.64
CA ASN A 13 -15.51 30.15 20.37
C ASN A 13 -14.06 30.57 20.66
N GLU A 14 -13.46 30.10 21.77
CA GLU A 14 -12.04 30.33 22.05
C GLU A 14 -11.12 29.81 20.94
N ARG A 15 -11.41 28.62 20.42
CA ARG A 15 -10.65 28.00 19.32
C ARG A 15 -10.84 28.75 18.00
N LEU A 16 -12.05 29.21 17.71
CA LEU A 16 -12.31 30.06 16.53
C LEU A 16 -11.53 31.37 16.60
N VAL A 17 -11.55 32.05 17.76
CA VAL A 17 -10.78 33.28 17.99
C VAL A 17 -9.27 33.02 17.88
N SER A 18 -8.79 31.86 18.33
CA SER A 18 -7.40 31.46 18.17
C SER A 18 -7.02 31.29 16.68
N ALA A 19 -7.86 30.62 15.90
CA ALA A 19 -7.63 30.44 14.47
C ALA A 19 -7.68 31.77 13.69
N GLU A 20 -8.60 32.68 14.05
CA GLU A 20 -8.64 34.04 13.48
C GLU A 20 -7.35 34.81 13.75
N LYS A 21 -6.81 34.73 14.98
CA LYS A 21 -5.51 35.32 15.33
C LYS A 21 -4.37 34.69 14.52
N THR A 22 -4.39 33.37 14.29
CA THR A 22 -3.39 32.69 13.45
C THR A 22 -3.45 33.18 12.00
N ILE A 23 -4.65 33.37 11.44
CA ILE A 23 -4.86 33.91 10.08
C ILE A 23 -4.38 35.36 9.99
N GLU A 24 -4.75 36.20 10.95
CA GLU A 24 -4.31 37.60 11.01
C GLU A 24 -2.77 37.70 11.11
N ALA A 25 -2.16 36.87 11.96
CA ALA A 25 -0.71 36.81 12.10
C ALA A 25 -0.04 36.39 10.78
N TYR A 26 -0.61 35.42 10.05
CA TYR A 26 -0.09 35.01 8.74
C TYR A 26 -0.12 36.15 7.72
N HIS A 27 -1.21 36.94 7.69
CA HIS A 27 -1.33 38.08 6.77
C HIS A 27 -0.38 39.24 7.09
N ASN A 28 -0.10 39.46 8.38
CA ASN A 28 0.75 40.56 8.84
C ASN A 28 2.25 40.24 8.86
N LEU A 29 2.64 38.98 8.70
CA LEU A 29 4.04 38.56 8.63
C LEU A 29 4.67 38.83 7.26
N ARG A 30 5.99 39.04 7.28
CA ARG A 30 6.82 39.05 6.07
C ARG A 30 6.90 37.65 5.47
N ASP A 31 7.05 37.55 4.16
CA ASP A 31 6.99 36.27 3.43
C ASP A 31 8.02 35.24 3.88
N ASP A 32 9.19 35.68 4.34
CA ASP A 32 10.26 34.83 4.89
C ASP A 32 9.91 34.20 6.25
N LEU A 33 8.95 34.78 6.98
CA LEU A 33 8.52 34.34 8.30
C LEU A 33 7.18 33.59 8.29
N LYS A 34 6.43 33.63 7.18
CA LYS A 34 5.15 32.93 7.03
C LYS A 34 5.26 31.41 7.18
N THR A 35 6.41 30.84 6.83
CA THR A 35 6.72 29.41 6.99
C THR A 35 6.60 28.94 8.44
N VAL A 36 6.89 29.79 9.42
CA VAL A 36 6.78 29.44 10.85
C VAL A 36 5.33 29.17 11.24
N ILE A 37 4.38 29.94 10.71
CA ILE A 37 2.95 29.72 10.96
C ILE A 37 2.44 28.48 10.21
N VAL A 38 2.91 28.27 8.98
CA VAL A 38 2.56 27.06 8.22
C VAL A 38 3.03 25.80 8.95
N GLU A 39 4.25 25.80 9.49
CA GLU A 39 4.76 24.67 10.28
C GLU A 39 4.00 24.48 11.60
N LYS A 40 3.60 25.57 12.28
CA LYS A 40 2.74 25.49 13.47
C LYS A 40 1.40 24.81 13.15
N ILE A 41 0.77 25.18 12.04
CA ILE A 41 -0.52 24.60 11.59
C ILE A 41 -0.35 23.11 11.21
N ARG A 42 0.81 22.73 10.68
CA ARG A 42 1.12 21.36 10.23
C ARG A 42 1.41 20.37 11.35
N LEU A 43 1.61 20.82 12.59
CA LEU A 43 1.87 19.94 13.74
C LEU A 43 0.68 19.05 14.14
N ASP A 44 -0.33 18.94 13.27
CA ASP A 44 -1.56 18.16 13.43
C ASP A 44 -2.19 18.30 14.82
N ASP A 45 -2.19 19.54 15.32
CA ASP A 45 -2.84 19.87 16.57
C ASP A 45 -4.37 19.70 16.39
N PRO A 46 -5.00 18.75 17.10
CA PRO A 46 -6.44 18.53 17.02
C PRO A 46 -7.24 19.75 17.52
N GLU A 47 -6.59 20.70 18.19
CA GLU A 47 -7.19 21.93 18.70
C GLU A 47 -7.16 23.10 17.71
N GLU A 48 -6.29 23.08 16.69
CA GLU A 48 -6.11 24.18 15.72
C GLU A 48 -7.15 24.10 14.58
N PHE A 49 -7.91 25.19 14.40
CA PHE A 49 -8.92 25.34 13.33
C PHE A 49 -8.43 26.13 12.12
N ALA A 50 -7.20 26.65 12.13
CA ALA A 50 -6.59 27.21 10.93
C ALA A 50 -6.00 26.09 10.05
N CYS A 51 -6.16 26.19 8.73
CA CYS A 51 -5.49 25.32 7.76
C CYS A 51 -4.75 26.15 6.71
N TYR A 52 -3.67 25.59 6.16
CA TYR A 52 -2.91 26.22 5.10
C TYR A 52 -3.29 25.62 3.74
N ASN A 53 -3.82 26.47 2.85
CA ASN A 53 -4.15 26.11 1.48
C ASN A 53 -2.92 26.38 0.58
N ALA A 54 -2.27 25.30 0.13
CA ALA A 54 -1.04 25.38 -0.65
C ALA A 54 -1.26 25.91 -2.08
N GLU A 55 -2.44 25.71 -2.66
CA GLU A 55 -2.78 26.16 -4.02
C GLU A 55 -2.98 27.68 -4.06
N GLU A 56 -3.72 28.21 -3.08
CA GLU A 56 -4.01 29.64 -2.98
C GLU A 56 -2.99 30.42 -2.11
N LYS A 57 -2.02 29.72 -1.51
CA LYS A 57 -0.99 30.27 -0.60
C LYS A 57 -1.55 31.12 0.54
N LYS A 58 -2.70 30.72 1.08
CA LYS A 58 -3.42 31.43 2.14
C LYS A 58 -3.67 30.51 3.34
N VAL A 59 -3.81 31.10 4.51
CA VAL A 59 -4.32 30.41 5.69
C VAL A 59 -5.80 30.74 5.80
N GLU A 60 -6.64 29.72 5.95
CA GLU A 60 -8.09 29.87 6.07
C GLU A 60 -8.64 29.03 7.23
N ILE A 61 -9.90 29.26 7.57
CA ILE A 61 -10.58 28.49 8.61
C ILE A 61 -10.94 27.12 8.05
N ASP A 62 -10.57 26.07 8.78
CA ASP A 62 -10.94 24.69 8.51
C ASP A 62 -12.37 24.40 8.96
N LYS A 63 -13.30 24.62 8.03
CA LYS A 63 -14.73 24.37 8.24
C LYS A 63 -15.04 22.90 8.53
N MET A 64 -14.20 21.97 8.05
CA MET A 64 -14.41 20.54 8.22
C MET A 64 -14.05 20.11 9.64
N LYS A 65 -12.95 20.61 10.21
CA LYS A 65 -12.61 20.42 11.62
C LYS A 65 -13.67 21.00 12.56
N ILE A 66 -14.22 22.17 12.23
CA ILE A 66 -15.32 22.77 13.01
C ILE A 66 -16.56 21.88 12.97
N ALA A 67 -16.98 21.46 11.77
CA ALA A 67 -18.15 20.59 11.60
C ALA A 67 -17.97 19.25 12.34
N HIS A 68 -16.79 18.65 12.27
CA HIS A 68 -16.48 17.41 12.99
C HIS A 68 -16.51 17.59 14.52
N ALA A 69 -15.98 18.70 15.04
CA ALA A 69 -16.04 19.01 16.46
C ALA A 69 -17.47 19.23 16.96
N GLN A 70 -18.31 19.90 16.16
CA GLN A 70 -19.74 20.11 16.45
C GLN A 70 -20.50 18.78 16.46
N TYR A 71 -20.31 17.99 15.41
CA TYR A 71 -20.90 16.68 15.29
C TYR A 71 -20.55 15.75 16.47
N LYS A 72 -19.27 15.71 16.88
CA LYS A 72 -18.82 14.91 18.01
C LYS A 72 -19.50 15.33 19.31
N PHE A 73 -19.60 16.63 19.57
CA PHE A 73 -20.29 17.14 20.75
C PHE A 73 -21.79 16.83 20.72
N GLU A 74 -22.48 17.13 19.63
CA GLU A 74 -23.92 16.89 19.48
C GLU A 74 -24.28 15.41 19.57
N THR A 75 -23.45 14.52 19.03
CA THR A 75 -23.67 13.08 19.11
C THR A 75 -23.54 12.60 20.56
N ILE A 76 -22.50 13.03 21.27
CA ILE A 76 -22.30 12.73 22.69
C ILE A 76 -23.45 13.31 23.52
N ASP A 77 -23.77 14.59 23.37
CA ASP A 77 -24.84 15.28 24.09
C ASP A 77 -26.21 14.62 23.86
N ASN A 78 -26.52 14.22 22.62
CA ASN A 78 -27.76 13.51 22.31
C ASN A 78 -27.85 12.13 22.96
N ILE A 79 -26.74 11.38 23.01
CA ILE A 79 -26.69 10.06 23.65
C ILE A 79 -26.91 10.21 25.16
N TYR A 80 -26.21 11.15 25.80
CA TYR A 80 -26.30 11.37 27.25
C TYR A 80 -27.61 12.04 27.68
N SER A 81 -28.16 12.97 26.89
CA SER A 81 -29.38 13.72 27.22
C SER A 81 -30.66 12.95 26.92
N ASN A 82 -30.69 12.12 25.86
CA ASN A 82 -31.90 11.40 25.46
C ASN A 82 -31.86 9.90 25.76
N GLY A 83 -30.75 9.36 26.28
CA GLY A 83 -30.61 7.92 26.55
C GLY A 83 -30.73 7.06 25.29
N ILE A 84 -30.39 7.64 24.14
CA ILE A 84 -30.51 7.02 22.82
C ILE A 84 -29.16 6.36 22.49
N SER A 85 -29.19 5.14 21.98
CA SER A 85 -27.96 4.45 21.56
C SER A 85 -27.31 5.18 20.37
N LEU A 86 -25.98 5.10 20.26
CA LEU A 86 -25.22 5.70 19.15
C LEU A 86 -25.84 5.35 17.78
N ARG A 87 -26.27 4.10 17.62
CA ARG A 87 -26.97 3.57 16.44
C ARG A 87 -28.27 4.30 16.09
N GLU A 88 -29.10 4.58 17.08
CA GLU A 88 -30.37 5.30 16.89
C GLU A 88 -30.16 6.79 16.57
N ALA A 89 -29.07 7.39 17.05
CA ALA A 89 -28.69 8.75 16.67
C ALA A 89 -28.32 8.83 15.17
N TYR A 90 -27.55 7.86 14.66
CA TYR A 90 -27.23 7.74 13.23
C TYR A 90 -28.47 7.52 12.36
N LEU A 91 -29.37 6.61 12.77
CA LEU A 91 -30.64 6.37 12.06
C LEU A 91 -31.52 7.62 12.00
N LYS A 92 -31.61 8.39 13.11
CA LYS A 92 -32.37 9.65 13.15
C LYS A 92 -31.77 10.76 12.28
N ALA A 93 -30.45 10.77 12.12
CA ALA A 93 -29.76 11.69 11.22
C ALA A 93 -29.84 11.25 9.73
N GLY A 94 -30.51 10.13 9.44
CA GLY A 94 -30.77 9.65 8.08
C GLY A 94 -29.65 8.81 7.48
N TYR A 95 -28.71 8.32 8.30
CA TYR A 95 -27.65 7.42 7.85
C TYR A 95 -28.12 5.97 7.85
N ASP A 96 -27.75 5.24 6.80
CA ASP A 96 -28.00 3.80 6.70
C ASP A 96 -26.96 3.05 7.54
N VAL A 97 -27.40 2.48 8.67
CA VAL A 97 -26.56 1.77 9.64
C VAL A 97 -26.56 0.26 9.37
N GLU A 98 -27.10 -0.20 8.24
CA GLU A 98 -26.96 -1.61 7.83
C GLU A 98 -25.56 -1.90 7.25
N ASP A 99 -24.81 -0.87 6.83
CA ASP A 99 -23.45 -0.96 6.28
C ASP A 99 -22.36 -0.50 7.28
N GLU A 100 -22.63 -0.66 8.59
CA GLU A 100 -21.80 -0.20 9.71
C GLU A 100 -20.32 -0.64 9.59
N ASN A 101 -20.09 -1.89 9.19
CA ASN A 101 -18.74 -2.44 8.97
C ASN A 101 -17.96 -1.69 7.88
N SER A 102 -18.62 -1.29 6.79
CA SER A 102 -18.00 -0.58 5.66
C SER A 102 -17.51 0.82 6.08
N TRP A 103 -18.29 1.51 6.91
CA TRP A 103 -17.94 2.84 7.43
C TRP A 103 -16.88 2.79 8.52
N GLU A 104 -16.94 1.82 9.43
CA GLU A 104 -15.87 1.60 10.42
C GLU A 104 -14.54 1.26 9.73
N GLN A 105 -14.55 0.40 8.70
CA GLN A 105 -13.35 0.11 7.89
C GLN A 105 -12.81 1.39 7.24
N ASN A 106 -13.68 2.21 6.64
CA ASN A 106 -13.27 3.46 5.98
C ASN A 106 -12.72 4.50 6.97
N ILE A 107 -13.27 4.59 8.17
CA ILE A 107 -12.77 5.49 9.23
C ILE A 107 -11.44 4.97 9.76
N HIS A 108 -11.32 3.67 10.04
CA HIS A 108 -10.07 3.07 10.49
C HIS A 108 -8.95 3.20 9.45
N ASN A 109 -9.27 3.02 8.17
CA ASN A 109 -8.36 3.21 7.05
C ASN A 109 -7.92 4.68 6.90
N ASN A 110 -8.85 5.64 7.05
CA ASN A 110 -8.53 7.07 6.99
C ASN A 110 -7.72 7.55 8.20
N ILE A 111 -8.02 7.05 9.41
CA ILE A 111 -7.36 7.46 10.65
C ILE A 111 -5.94 6.89 10.75
N CYS A 112 -5.71 5.65 10.31
CA CYS A 112 -4.39 5.04 10.48
C CYS A 112 -3.36 5.45 9.40
N PHE A 113 -3.80 5.81 8.18
CA PHE A 113 -2.85 5.91 7.04
C PHE A 113 -3.05 7.09 6.07
N GLY A 114 -4.07 7.94 6.26
CA GLY A 114 -4.28 9.15 5.46
C GLY A 114 -4.88 8.92 4.06
N MET A 115 -5.34 10.00 3.41
CA MET A 115 -5.90 9.95 2.04
C MET A 115 -4.77 9.85 1.00
N GLY A 116 -4.57 8.66 0.41
CA GLY A 116 -3.69 8.50 -0.75
C GLY A 116 -3.24 7.08 -1.08
N GLU A 117 -3.28 6.15 -0.12
CA GLU A 117 -2.86 4.76 -0.33
C GLU A 117 -4.01 3.91 -0.90
N SER A 118 -3.68 2.94 -1.76
CA SER A 118 -4.68 2.01 -2.30
C SER A 118 -5.20 1.06 -1.20
N ALA A 119 -6.45 0.58 -1.33
CA ALA A 119 -7.01 -0.38 -0.35
C ALA A 119 -6.13 -1.63 -0.17
N PHE A 120 -5.47 -2.09 -1.23
CA PHE A 120 -4.53 -3.21 -1.16
C PHE A 120 -3.28 -2.87 -0.33
N GLU A 121 -2.68 -1.70 -0.55
CA GLU A 121 -1.49 -1.24 0.17
C GLU A 121 -1.75 -1.19 1.69
N ILE A 122 -2.89 -0.63 2.08
CA ILE A 122 -3.30 -0.53 3.48
C ILE A 122 -3.43 -1.91 4.11
N LEU A 123 -4.24 -2.78 3.49
CA LEU A 123 -4.48 -4.13 4.01
C LEU A 123 -3.19 -4.97 4.07
N TYR A 124 -2.31 -4.82 3.07
CA TYR A 124 -1.02 -5.52 3.07
C TYR A 124 -0.09 -5.04 4.19
N LYS A 125 0.03 -3.72 4.39
CA LYS A 125 0.86 -3.17 5.49
C LYS A 125 0.35 -3.61 6.85
N MET A 126 -0.96 -3.57 7.07
CA MET A 126 -1.60 -4.08 8.29
C MET A 126 -1.28 -5.56 8.50
N TYR A 127 -1.48 -6.38 7.47
CA TYR A 127 -1.18 -7.81 7.52
C TYR A 127 0.31 -8.07 7.83
N SER A 128 1.22 -7.33 7.20
CA SER A 128 2.67 -7.47 7.40
C SER A 128 3.11 -7.14 8.83
N VAL A 129 2.56 -6.06 9.41
CA VAL A 129 2.82 -5.68 10.82
C VAL A 129 2.32 -6.76 11.76
N GLU A 130 1.06 -7.17 11.60
CA GLU A 130 0.43 -8.22 12.41
C GLU A 130 1.22 -9.54 12.37
N ARG A 131 1.69 -9.95 11.18
CA ARG A 131 2.49 -11.18 11.03
C ARG A 131 3.89 -11.08 11.64
N LYS A 132 4.46 -9.87 11.75
CA LYS A 132 5.76 -9.65 12.42
C LYS A 132 5.62 -9.67 13.94
N GLU A 133 4.54 -9.10 14.47
CA GLU A 133 4.26 -9.08 15.92
C GLU A 133 3.77 -10.44 16.42
N HIS A 134 3.00 -11.16 15.59
CA HIS A 134 2.45 -12.47 15.88
C HIS A 134 2.91 -13.51 14.85
N PRO A 135 4.19 -13.94 14.88
CA PRO A 135 4.74 -14.85 13.87
C PRO A 135 4.15 -16.25 13.95
N VAL A 136 3.85 -16.74 15.17
CA VAL A 136 3.41 -18.13 15.42
C VAL A 136 1.90 -18.30 15.20
N ALA A 137 1.09 -17.37 15.69
CA ALA A 137 -0.37 -17.45 15.61
C ALA A 137 -0.91 -16.27 14.79
N MET A 138 -1.90 -16.55 13.95
CA MET A 138 -2.56 -15.52 13.16
C MET A 138 -3.58 -14.80 14.06
N SER A 139 -3.42 -13.49 14.23
CA SER A 139 -4.40 -12.65 14.94
C SER A 139 -5.74 -12.67 14.23
N ASP A 140 -6.82 -12.34 14.94
CA ASP A 140 -8.16 -12.30 14.33
C ASP A 140 -8.22 -11.26 13.20
N LEU A 141 -7.55 -10.11 13.38
CA LEU A 141 -7.39 -9.11 12.32
C LEU A 141 -6.68 -9.68 11.06
N ALA A 142 -5.59 -10.44 11.23
CA ALA A 142 -4.91 -11.05 10.10
C ALA A 142 -5.79 -12.09 9.39
N LYS A 143 -6.62 -12.84 10.13
CA LYS A 143 -7.58 -13.78 9.54
C LYS A 143 -8.66 -13.05 8.74
N ASP A 144 -9.18 -11.95 9.28
CA ASP A 144 -10.20 -11.14 8.60
C ASP A 144 -9.65 -10.56 7.29
N ILE A 145 -8.42 -10.01 7.31
CA ILE A 145 -7.75 -9.53 6.09
C ILE A 145 -7.56 -10.65 5.07
N ALA A 146 -7.16 -11.84 5.52
CA ALA A 146 -7.01 -13.00 4.64
C ALA A 146 -8.34 -13.48 4.04
N MET A 147 -9.46 -13.31 4.76
CA MET A 147 -10.79 -13.60 4.24
C MET A 147 -11.28 -12.54 3.24
N GLN A 148 -10.94 -11.27 3.46
CA GLN A 148 -11.28 -10.18 2.55
C GLN A 148 -10.48 -10.22 1.25
N ASN A 149 -9.20 -10.58 1.31
CA ASN A 149 -8.33 -10.64 0.15
C ASN A 149 -7.32 -11.80 0.26
N ASP A 150 -7.54 -12.83 -0.56
CA ASP A 150 -6.75 -14.06 -0.60
C ASP A 150 -5.32 -13.84 -1.14
N ILE A 151 -5.09 -12.75 -1.88
CA ILE A 151 -3.77 -12.41 -2.42
C ILE A 151 -2.83 -11.93 -1.33
N ILE A 152 -3.32 -11.24 -0.29
CA ILE A 152 -2.47 -10.61 0.72
C ILE A 152 -1.59 -11.63 1.46
N PRO A 153 -2.14 -12.76 1.97
CA PRO A 153 -1.31 -13.81 2.55
C PRO A 153 -0.30 -14.38 1.56
N LEU A 154 -0.66 -14.53 0.28
CA LEU A 154 0.23 -15.05 -0.76
C LEU A 154 1.36 -14.06 -1.07
N ALA A 155 1.04 -12.77 -1.17
CA ALA A 155 2.02 -11.70 -1.37
C ALA A 155 3.03 -11.69 -0.23
N TYR A 156 2.58 -11.79 1.02
CA TYR A 156 3.47 -11.82 2.18
C TYR A 156 4.36 -13.07 2.20
N ASN A 157 3.77 -14.25 2.00
CA ASN A 157 4.49 -15.52 2.12
C ASN A 157 5.42 -15.82 0.93
N ILE A 158 5.01 -15.43 -0.28
CA ILE A 158 5.74 -15.74 -1.51
C ILE A 158 6.66 -14.59 -1.90
N LEU A 159 6.21 -13.34 -1.84
CA LEU A 159 7.00 -12.18 -2.30
C LEU A 159 7.76 -11.50 -1.16
N GLY A 160 7.11 -11.29 -0.03
CA GLY A 160 7.61 -10.50 1.08
C GLY A 160 7.61 -8.99 0.81
N ASP A 161 7.85 -8.21 1.87
CA ASP A 161 7.64 -6.77 1.86
C ASP A 161 8.51 -6.01 0.85
N GLU A 162 9.76 -6.42 0.66
CA GLU A 162 10.70 -5.74 -0.24
C GLU A 162 10.16 -5.75 -1.68
N ILE A 163 9.71 -6.91 -2.16
CA ILE A 163 9.22 -7.08 -3.53
C ILE A 163 7.85 -6.42 -3.71
N VAL A 164 6.96 -6.53 -2.71
CA VAL A 164 5.64 -5.88 -2.76
C VAL A 164 5.77 -4.35 -2.83
N ALA A 165 6.71 -3.78 -2.07
CA ALA A 165 7.01 -2.35 -2.13
C ALA A 165 7.66 -1.93 -3.47
N GLU A 166 8.54 -2.75 -4.06
CA GLU A 166 9.11 -2.50 -5.40
C GLU A 166 8.02 -2.47 -6.49
N LEU A 167 6.99 -3.29 -6.36
CA LEU A 167 5.80 -3.32 -7.22
C LEU A 167 4.77 -2.23 -6.87
N LYS A 168 5.10 -1.33 -5.92
CA LYS A 168 4.28 -0.18 -5.52
C LYS A 168 2.84 -0.57 -5.14
N TYR A 169 2.67 -1.77 -4.58
CA TYR A 169 1.36 -2.26 -4.15
C TYR A 169 0.32 -2.37 -5.28
N ASP A 170 0.75 -2.46 -6.54
CA ASP A 170 -0.15 -2.73 -7.67
C ASP A 170 -0.64 -4.19 -7.62
N GLU A 171 -1.94 -4.37 -7.38
CA GLU A 171 -2.55 -5.69 -7.16
C GLU A 171 -2.36 -6.63 -8.36
N LEU A 172 -2.44 -6.10 -9.59
CA LEU A 172 -2.31 -6.90 -10.81
C LEU A 172 -0.85 -7.36 -10.99
N GLU A 173 0.11 -6.45 -10.83
CA GLU A 173 1.53 -6.80 -10.91
C GLU A 173 1.93 -7.80 -9.81
N ILE A 174 1.40 -7.63 -8.59
CA ILE A 174 1.62 -8.55 -7.47
C ILE A 174 1.04 -9.93 -7.76
N ARG A 175 -0.21 -10.01 -8.26
CA ARG A 175 -0.84 -11.27 -8.64
C ARG A 175 -0.02 -11.99 -9.72
N ASN A 176 0.44 -11.26 -10.73
CA ASN A 176 1.27 -11.82 -11.81
C ASN A 176 2.62 -12.30 -11.28
N MET A 177 3.23 -11.57 -10.35
CA MET A 177 4.48 -11.97 -9.71
C MET A 177 4.30 -13.19 -8.80
N ILE A 178 3.22 -13.27 -8.02
CA ILE A 178 2.88 -14.46 -7.22
C ILE A 178 2.77 -15.68 -8.11
N HIS A 179 1.99 -15.60 -9.20
CA HIS A 179 1.84 -16.69 -10.16
C HIS A 179 3.21 -17.12 -10.71
N PHE A 180 4.03 -16.16 -11.13
CA PHE A 180 5.39 -16.44 -11.60
C PHE A 180 6.24 -17.14 -10.54
N LYS A 181 6.24 -16.67 -9.30
CA LYS A 181 7.11 -17.16 -8.21
C LYS A 181 6.59 -18.41 -7.51
N SER A 182 5.34 -18.80 -7.76
CA SER A 182 4.76 -20.03 -7.19
C SER A 182 5.63 -21.26 -7.52
N PRO A 183 5.80 -22.19 -6.56
CA PRO A 183 6.60 -23.40 -6.77
C PRO A 183 6.19 -24.21 -7.99
N GLU A 184 4.88 -24.32 -8.22
CA GLU A 184 4.28 -25.09 -9.30
C GLU A 184 4.63 -24.49 -10.66
N THR A 185 4.48 -23.16 -10.81
CA THR A 185 4.83 -22.46 -12.04
C THR A 185 6.33 -22.48 -12.30
N GLN A 186 7.15 -22.34 -11.25
CA GLN A 186 8.60 -22.44 -11.39
C GLN A 186 9.05 -23.84 -11.81
N ALA A 187 8.45 -24.90 -11.27
CA ALA A 187 8.74 -26.28 -11.66
C ALA A 187 8.34 -26.54 -13.12
N ALA A 188 7.14 -26.11 -13.53
CA ALA A 188 6.69 -26.23 -14.92
C ALA A 188 7.58 -25.45 -15.89
N LEU A 189 7.96 -24.22 -15.52
CA LEU A 189 8.86 -23.40 -16.32
C LEU A 189 10.25 -24.02 -16.45
N GLN A 190 10.81 -24.59 -15.38
CA GLN A 190 12.09 -25.30 -15.45
C GLN A 190 12.06 -26.44 -16.46
N GLU A 191 10.99 -27.23 -16.49
CA GLU A 191 10.86 -28.35 -17.42
C GLU A 191 10.70 -27.87 -18.87
N GLU A 192 9.89 -26.84 -19.13
CA GLU A 192 9.78 -26.24 -20.46
C GLU A 192 11.12 -25.67 -20.94
N LEU A 193 11.85 -24.97 -20.08
CA LEU A 193 13.15 -24.39 -20.43
C LEU A 193 14.20 -25.47 -20.70
N ARG A 194 14.13 -26.61 -20.00
CA ARG A 194 15.00 -27.76 -20.22
C ARG A 194 14.84 -28.34 -21.63
N ILE A 195 13.63 -28.29 -22.18
CA ILE A 195 13.33 -28.77 -23.53
C ILE A 195 13.77 -27.73 -24.58
N THR A 196 13.54 -26.44 -24.30
CA THR A 196 13.80 -25.35 -25.24
C THR A 196 15.30 -25.02 -25.40
N PHE A 197 16.07 -24.99 -24.31
CA PHE A 197 17.49 -24.60 -24.33
C PHE A 197 18.41 -25.80 -24.13
N LYS A 198 19.33 -26.00 -25.08
CA LYS A 198 20.30 -27.10 -25.05
C LYS A 198 21.64 -26.64 -24.50
N GLU A 199 22.28 -27.49 -23.69
CA GLU A 199 23.65 -27.29 -23.21
C GLU A 199 24.62 -27.22 -24.41
N GLY A 200 25.57 -26.29 -24.37
CA GLY A 200 26.44 -25.91 -25.48
C GLY A 200 25.75 -25.04 -26.54
N GLY A 201 24.44 -24.83 -26.47
CA GLY A 201 23.69 -23.99 -27.40
C GLY A 201 24.02 -22.50 -27.23
N ARG A 202 24.16 -21.79 -28.36
CA ARG A 202 24.39 -20.34 -28.41
C ARG A 202 23.16 -19.66 -28.95
N TYR A 203 22.59 -18.75 -28.16
CA TYR A 203 21.33 -18.09 -28.49
C TYR A 203 21.49 -16.57 -28.40
N SER A 204 20.94 -15.85 -29.37
CA SER A 204 20.94 -14.39 -29.32
C SER A 204 20.03 -13.87 -28.22
N LEU A 205 20.27 -12.65 -27.71
CA LEU A 205 19.37 -12.06 -26.70
C LEU A 205 17.91 -11.97 -27.19
N LYS A 206 17.72 -11.75 -28.50
CA LYS A 206 16.41 -11.69 -29.14
C LYS A 206 15.73 -13.06 -29.15
N GLU A 207 16.46 -14.11 -29.54
CA GLU A 207 15.97 -15.49 -29.49
C GLU A 207 15.60 -15.92 -28.08
N ILE A 208 16.47 -15.65 -27.10
CA ILE A 208 16.21 -16.01 -25.71
C ILE A 208 14.94 -15.32 -25.22
N LYS A 209 14.79 -14.01 -25.47
CA LYS A 209 13.59 -13.26 -25.11
C LYS A 209 12.33 -13.86 -25.78
N TYR A 210 12.42 -14.21 -27.06
CA TYR A 210 11.31 -14.79 -27.80
C TYR A 210 10.90 -16.15 -27.27
N GLN A 211 11.87 -17.06 -27.08
CA GLN A 211 11.63 -18.40 -26.55
C GLN A 211 11.08 -18.37 -25.12
N LEU A 212 11.62 -17.50 -24.26
CA LEU A 212 11.05 -17.26 -22.92
C LEU A 212 9.61 -16.76 -23.01
N GLY A 213 9.31 -15.84 -23.94
CA GLY A 213 7.96 -15.35 -24.18
C GLY A 213 6.97 -16.45 -24.55
N LEU A 214 7.38 -17.40 -25.40
CA LEU A 214 6.56 -18.57 -25.75
C LEU A 214 6.31 -19.48 -24.53
N CYS A 215 7.34 -19.75 -23.73
CA CYS A 215 7.19 -20.52 -22.48
C CYS A 215 6.23 -19.81 -21.51
N PHE A 216 6.36 -18.49 -21.36
CA PHE A 216 5.50 -17.70 -20.48
C PHE A 216 4.05 -17.70 -20.96
N GLN A 217 3.81 -17.53 -22.26
CA GLN A 217 2.48 -17.62 -22.84
C GLN A 217 1.85 -19.01 -22.61
N LYS A 218 2.62 -20.09 -22.78
CA LYS A 218 2.16 -21.47 -22.53
C LYS A 218 1.74 -21.69 -21.07
N LEU A 219 2.49 -21.11 -20.13
CA LEU A 219 2.25 -21.22 -18.69
C LEU A 219 1.37 -20.11 -18.12
N ARG A 220 0.80 -19.25 -18.99
CA ARG A 220 -0.02 -18.09 -18.62
C ARG A 220 0.69 -17.16 -17.61
N ILE A 221 2.00 -17.00 -17.75
CA ILE A 221 2.80 -16.09 -16.94
C ILE A 221 2.72 -14.71 -17.60
N ASP A 222 1.98 -13.80 -16.97
CA ASP A 222 1.76 -12.44 -17.49
C ASP A 222 2.81 -11.45 -16.95
N ILE A 223 4.08 -11.75 -17.21
CA ILE A 223 5.21 -10.85 -16.94
C ILE A 223 6.03 -10.65 -18.20
N THR A 224 6.67 -9.49 -18.31
CA THR A 224 7.53 -9.21 -19.47
C THR A 224 8.78 -10.09 -19.45
N ALA A 225 8.91 -10.96 -20.46
CA ALA A 225 10.10 -11.78 -20.64
C ALA A 225 11.35 -10.92 -20.90
N LYS A 226 12.41 -11.16 -20.13
CA LYS A 226 13.73 -10.56 -20.29
C LYS A 226 14.76 -11.64 -20.52
N ALA A 227 15.67 -11.44 -21.47
CA ALA A 227 16.72 -12.42 -21.77
C ALA A 227 17.63 -12.71 -20.56
N SER A 228 17.75 -11.77 -19.61
CA SER A 228 18.48 -11.95 -18.37
C SER A 228 17.89 -13.02 -17.44
N PHE A 229 16.60 -13.36 -17.57
CA PHE A 229 15.96 -14.39 -16.74
C PHE A 229 16.56 -15.78 -16.94
N ILE A 230 17.16 -16.06 -18.09
CA ILE A 230 17.81 -17.36 -18.35
C ILE A 230 18.92 -17.66 -17.32
N LYS A 231 19.53 -16.61 -16.73
CA LYS A 231 20.56 -16.73 -15.69
C LYS A 231 20.06 -17.30 -14.38
N GLN A 232 18.74 -17.28 -14.15
CA GLN A 232 18.13 -17.88 -12.97
C GLN A 232 18.07 -19.42 -13.08
N TYR A 233 18.10 -19.94 -14.30
CA TYR A 233 17.90 -21.36 -14.59
C TYR A 233 19.15 -22.05 -15.14
N PHE A 234 20.04 -21.29 -15.79
CA PHE A 234 21.24 -21.80 -16.43
C PHE A 234 22.47 -20.96 -16.10
N ASN A 235 23.61 -21.63 -15.98
CA ASN A 235 24.90 -20.96 -16.05
C ASN A 235 25.13 -20.57 -17.51
N VAL A 236 25.34 -19.28 -17.73
CA VAL A 236 25.51 -18.74 -19.07
C VAL A 236 26.80 -17.98 -19.23
N ARG A 237 27.39 -18.10 -20.42
CA ARG A 237 28.54 -17.31 -20.83
C ARG A 237 28.10 -16.27 -21.85
N LYS A 238 28.51 -15.01 -21.68
CA LYS A 238 28.31 -13.98 -22.70
C LYS A 238 29.13 -14.32 -23.94
N VAL A 239 28.49 -14.36 -25.10
CA VAL A 239 29.13 -14.66 -26.39
C VAL A 239 28.67 -13.67 -27.46
N LYS A 240 29.50 -13.48 -28.48
CA LYS A 240 29.11 -12.80 -29.71
C LYS A 240 28.75 -13.85 -30.75
N ILE A 241 27.53 -13.79 -31.26
CA ILE A 241 27.01 -14.68 -32.30
C ILE A 241 27.08 -13.93 -33.64
N SER A 242 27.52 -14.62 -34.69
CA SER A 242 27.52 -14.05 -36.03
C SER A 242 26.18 -14.35 -36.69
N ASP A 243 25.39 -13.30 -36.93
CA ASP A 243 24.09 -13.39 -37.59
C ASP A 243 24.10 -12.48 -38.82
N PHE A 244 23.96 -13.06 -40.02
CA PHE A 244 24.04 -12.36 -41.32
C PHE A 244 25.21 -11.36 -41.43
N GLY A 245 26.41 -11.74 -40.96
CA GLY A 245 27.61 -10.91 -41.02
C GLY A 245 27.73 -9.84 -39.93
N LYS A 246 26.73 -9.70 -39.04
CA LYS A 246 26.78 -8.81 -37.88
C LYS A 246 27.05 -9.61 -36.60
N ARG A 247 27.89 -9.05 -35.72
CA ARG A 247 28.15 -9.62 -34.39
C ARG A 247 27.10 -9.13 -33.39
N ILE A 248 26.22 -10.03 -32.98
CA ILE A 248 25.15 -9.76 -32.01
C ILE A 248 25.49 -10.37 -30.65
N ASP A 249 24.99 -9.74 -29.59
CA ASP A 249 25.13 -10.27 -28.22
C ASP A 249 24.21 -11.46 -27.98
N GLY A 250 24.71 -12.43 -27.23
CA GLY A 250 23.98 -13.63 -26.86
C GLY A 250 24.56 -14.32 -25.64
N PHE A 251 23.93 -15.44 -25.29
CA PHE A 251 24.38 -16.32 -24.22
C PHE A 251 24.62 -17.73 -24.76
N GLU A 252 25.72 -18.33 -24.32
CA GLU A 252 26.00 -19.75 -24.44
C GLU A 252 25.56 -20.45 -23.16
N ILE A 253 24.74 -21.49 -23.29
CA ILE A 253 24.25 -22.29 -22.16
C ILE A 253 25.34 -23.28 -21.79
N LEU A 254 25.93 -23.15 -20.60
CA LEU A 254 27.01 -24.04 -20.16
C LEU A 254 26.42 -25.31 -19.53
N ASN A 255 25.70 -25.13 -18.43
CA ASN A 255 25.04 -26.18 -17.69
C ASN A 255 23.88 -25.61 -16.87
N LYS A 256 22.98 -26.49 -16.43
CA LYS A 256 21.82 -26.13 -15.62
C LYS A 256 22.25 -25.69 -14.22
N ILE A 257 21.52 -24.75 -13.66
CA ILE A 257 21.59 -24.45 -12.22
C ILE A 257 20.61 -25.41 -11.55
N PHE A 258 21.10 -26.60 -11.15
CA PHE A 258 20.32 -27.49 -10.29
C PHE A 258 20.37 -26.96 -8.86
N PHE A 259 19.48 -26.04 -8.49
CA PHE A 259 19.17 -25.80 -7.08
C PHE A 259 17.69 -25.46 -6.88
N THR A 260 17.06 -26.29 -6.06
CA THR A 260 15.83 -26.02 -5.30
C THR A 260 16.03 -24.80 -4.42
N PHE A 261 15.92 -23.59 -4.99
CA PHE A 261 15.74 -22.41 -4.17
C PHE A 261 14.26 -22.27 -3.85
N GLY A 262 13.85 -22.96 -2.78
CA GLY A 262 12.91 -22.33 -1.86
C GLY A 262 13.47 -20.94 -1.59
N TRP A 263 12.70 -19.93 -1.95
CA TRP A 263 13.04 -18.56 -1.65
C TRP A 263 13.43 -18.51 -0.18
N LYS A 264 14.68 -18.16 0.13
CA LYS A 264 15.02 -17.79 1.49
C LYS A 264 14.30 -16.47 1.74
N VAL A 265 13.03 -16.56 2.11
CA VAL A 265 12.44 -15.61 3.04
C VAL A 265 13.45 -15.57 4.18
N LYS A 266 14.07 -14.42 4.40
CA LYS A 266 14.76 -14.16 5.65
C LYS A 266 13.68 -14.14 6.74
N ASN A 267 13.15 -15.31 7.09
CA ASN A 267 12.44 -15.45 8.34
C ASN A 267 13.46 -15.11 9.42
N ALA A 268 13.04 -14.18 10.27
CA ALA A 268 13.76 -13.69 11.41
C ALA A 268 14.47 -14.85 12.12
N LYS A 269 15.72 -14.59 12.54
CA LYS A 269 16.43 -15.49 13.44
C LYS A 269 15.51 -15.84 14.61
N PHE A 270 15.37 -17.14 14.86
CA PHE A 270 14.76 -17.72 16.06
C PHE A 270 15.25 -17.04 17.34
#